data_AF-A0A974VP61-F1
#
_entry.id   AF-A0A974VP61-F1
#
_cell.length_a   1.000
_cell.length_b   1.000
_cell.length_c   1.000
_cell.angle_alpha   90.00
_cell.angle_beta   90.00
_cell.angle_gamma   90.00
#
_symmetry.space_group_name_H-M   'P 1'
#
loop_
_entity.id
_entity.type
_entity.pdbx_description
1 polymer ?
#
loop_
_entity_poly.entity_id
_entity_poly.type
_entity_poly.pdbx_seq_one_letter_code
_entity_poly.pdbx_strand_id
1 'polypeptide(L)' 'MNMLINQLIRSCNGHSYETAGIISAFFNDPHQARACAQQIRSLVNAEIEICGSQLAVRL' A
#
# COMPACT_ATOMS: atom_id res chain seq x y z
N MET A 1 0.69 -8.87 -9.96
CA MET A 1 -0.02 -8.00 -9.00
C MET A 1 -0.45 -8.83 -7.82
N ASN A 2 0.08 -8.53 -6.63
CA ASN A 2 -0.28 -9.24 -5.40
C ASN A 2 -1.75 -8.94 -5.02
N MET A 3 -2.63 -9.94 -5.12
CA MET A 3 -4.07 -9.78 -4.93
C MET A 3 -4.44 -9.35 -3.50
N LEU A 4 -3.74 -9.86 -2.49
CA LEU A 4 -3.98 -9.52 -1.09
C LEU A 4 -3.69 -8.03 -0.84
N ILE A 5 -2.50 -7.56 -1.25
CA ILE A 5 -2.08 -6.17 -1.04
C ILE A 5 -3.00 -5.21 -1.80
N ASN A 6 -3.39 -5.53 -3.03
CA ASN A 6 -4.33 -4.70 -3.79
C ASN A 6 -5.71 -4.62 -3.12
N GLN A 7 -6.23 -5.73 -2.58
CA GLN A 7 -7.49 -5.73 -1.84
C GLN A 7 -7.42 -4.86 -0.57
N LEU A 8 -6.31 -4.92 0.18
CA LEU A 8 -6.09 -4.08 1.36
C LEU A 8 -5.97 -2.59 1.00
N ILE A 9 -5.29 -2.28 -0.08
CA ILE A 9 -5.18 -0.89 -0.56
C ILE A 9 -6.57 -0.35 -0.91
N ARG A 10 -7.38 -1.15 -1.61
CA ARG A 10 -8.76 -0.79 -1.96
C ARG A 10 -9.67 -0.64 -0.74
N SER A 11 -9.56 -1.51 0.27
CA SER A 11 -10.36 -1.39 1.50
C SER A 11 -10.01 -0.13 2.31
N CYS A 12 -8.80 0.39 2.11
CA CYS A 12 -8.34 1.66 2.69
C CYS A 12 -8.65 2.88 1.79
N ASN A 13 -9.51 2.74 0.78
CA ASN A 13 -9.86 3.77 -0.21
C ASN A 13 -8.66 4.27 -1.05
N GLY A 14 -7.65 3.41 -1.25
CA GLY A 14 -6.51 3.68 -2.10
C GLY A 14 -6.63 3.04 -3.48
N HIS A 15 -5.85 3.55 -4.43
CA HIS A 15 -5.64 2.96 -5.73
C HIS A 15 -4.18 2.53 -5.88
N SER A 16 -3.93 1.40 -6.54
CA SER A 16 -2.57 0.90 -6.75
C SER A 16 -2.29 0.42 -8.16
N TYR A 17 -1.03 0.49 -8.52
CA TYR A 17 -0.46 -0.18 -9.68
C TYR A 17 0.85 -0.86 -9.29
N GLU A 18 1.25 -1.85 -10.08
CA GLU A 18 2.48 -2.59 -9.87
C GLU A 18 3.40 -2.35 -11.06
N THR A 19 4.65 -2.00 -10.79
CA THR A 19 5.70 -1.84 -11.80
C THR A 19 7.02 -2.34 -11.24
N ALA A 20 7.75 -3.14 -12.02
CA ALA A 20 9.05 -3.70 -11.64
C ALA A 20 9.09 -4.34 -10.22
N GLY A 21 8.04 -5.06 -9.82
CA GLY A 21 7.95 -5.70 -8.50
C GLY A 21 7.62 -4.77 -7.33
N ILE A 22 7.37 -3.49 -7.60
CA ILE A 22 6.98 -2.49 -6.60
C ILE A 22 5.49 -2.17 -6.79
N ILE A 23 4.71 -2.31 -5.71
CA ILE A 23 3.33 -1.87 -5.67
C ILE A 23 3.31 -0.43 -5.17
N SER A 24 2.92 0.50 -6.03
CA SER A 24 2.71 1.90 -5.67
C SER A 24 1.23 2.15 -5.44
N ALA A 25 0.89 2.75 -4.31
CA ALA A 25 -0.45 3.05 -3.89
C ALA A 25 -0.62 4.53 -3.54
N PHE A 26 -1.77 5.09 -3.89
CA PHE A 26 -2.11 6.50 -3.71
C PHE A 26 -3.44 6.62 -2.98
N PHE A 27 -3.47 7.55 -2.04
CA PHE A 27 -4.60 7.83 -1.17
C PHE A 27 -4.95 9.32 -1.23
N ASN A 28 -6.19 9.65 -0.89
CA ASN A 28 -6.63 11.04 -0.79
C ASN A 28 -6.22 11.70 0.54
N ASP A 29 -5.87 10.89 1.54
CA ASP A 29 -5.50 11.34 2.87
C ASP A 29 -4.23 10.61 3.37
N PRO A 30 -3.22 11.34 3.91
CA PRO A 30 -2.00 10.73 4.46
C PRO A 30 -2.25 9.80 5.66
N HIS A 31 -3.30 10.02 6.45
CA HIS A 31 -3.72 9.11 7.51
C HIS A 31 -4.24 7.78 6.95
N GLN A 32 -4.95 7.78 5.81
CA GLN A 32 -5.36 6.55 5.14
C GLN A 32 -4.15 5.75 4.65
N ALA A 33 -3.17 6.41 4.05
CA ALA A 33 -1.93 5.77 3.61
C ALA A 33 -1.19 5.11 4.78
N ARG A 34 -1.07 5.82 5.92
CA ARG A 34 -0.44 5.29 7.13
C ARG A 34 -1.19 4.11 7.74
N ALA A 35 -2.52 4.20 7.84
CA ALA A 35 -3.35 3.12 8.36
C ALA A 35 -3.27 1.88 7.46
N CYS A 36 -3.29 2.06 6.14
CA CYS A 36 -3.12 0.98 5.16
C CYS A 36 -1.75 0.31 5.31
N ALA A 37 -0.68 1.11 5.44
CA ALA A 37 0.66 0.59 5.65
C ALA A 37 0.78 -0.30 6.89
N GLN A 38 0.16 0.10 7.99
CA GLN A 38 0.15 -0.69 9.24
C GLN A 38 -0.56 -2.04 9.04
N GLN A 39 -1.69 -2.06 8.33
CA GLN A 39 -2.39 -3.31 8.02
C GLN A 39 -1.54 -4.21 7.12
N ILE A 40 -0.93 -3.67 6.07
CA ILE A 40 -0.07 -4.46 5.18
C ILE A 40 1.15 -5.02 5.94
N ARG A 41 1.82 -4.22 6.79
CA ARG A 41 2.94 -4.69 7.63
C ARG A 41 2.54 -5.82 8.57
N SER A 42 1.31 -5.82 9.10
CA SER A 42 0.84 -6.88 9.99
C SER A 42 0.55 -8.21 9.28
N LEU A 43 0.28 -8.18 7.97
CA LEU A 43 -0.14 -9.34 7.19
C LEU A 43 0.98 -9.88 6.29
N VAL A 44 1.89 -9.00 5.87
CA VAL A 44 2.95 -9.30 4.91
C VAL A 44 4.26 -8.78 5.47
N ASN A 45 5.27 -9.65 5.52
CA ASN A 45 6.64 -9.24 5.85
C ASN A 45 7.30 -8.59 4.63
N ALA A 46 6.76 -7.44 4.20
CA ALA A 46 7.23 -6.67 3.05
C ALA A 46 7.85 -5.34 3.50
N GLU A 47 8.79 -4.83 2.71
CA GLU A 47 9.34 -3.49 2.93
C GLU A 47 8.33 -2.44 2.46
N ILE A 48 7.92 -1.54 3.36
CA ILE A 48 6.92 -0.51 3.07
C ILE A 48 7.47 0.87 3.36
N GLU A 49 7.46 1.71 2.33
CA GLU A 49 7.75 3.14 2.40
C GLU A 49 6.47 3.96 2.31
N ILE A 50 6.41 5.07 3.05
CA ILE A 50 5.25 5.98 3.07
C ILE A 50 5.77 7.40 2.88
N CYS A 51 5.21 8.11 1.91
CA CYS A 51 5.52 9.52 1.65
C CYS A 51 4.22 10.30 1.46
N GLY A 52 3.80 11.04 2.49
CA GLY A 52 2.52 11.75 2.47
C GLY A 52 1.35 10.79 2.30
N SER A 53 0.61 10.93 1.19
CA SER A 53 -0.51 10.06 0.80
C SER A 53 -0.13 8.97 -0.20
N GLN A 54 1.17 8.75 -0.42
CA GLN A 54 1.69 7.66 -1.23
C GLN A 54 2.29 6.55 -0.35
N LEU A 55 2.12 5.31 -0.78
CA LEU A 55 2.68 4.11 -0.19
C LEU A 55 3.37 3.28 -1.27
N ALA A 56 4.57 2.77 -0.99
CA ALA A 56 5.28 1.84 -1.86
C ALA A 56 5.55 0.54 -1.08
N VAL A 57 5.24 -0.60 -1.70
CA VAL A 57 5.50 -1.93 -1.14
C VAL A 57 6.43 -2.69 -2.08
N ARG A 58 7.59 -3.09 -1.57
CA ARG A 58 8.54 -3.96 -2.29
C ARG A 58 8.25 -5.41 -1.91
N LEU A 59 7.99 -6.25 -2.92
CA LEU A 59 7.75 -7.69 -2.78
C LEU A 59 9.04 -8.50 -2.78
#